data_AF-A0A7T6XHE8-F1
#
_entry.id   AF-A0A7T6XHE8-F1
#
_cell.length_a   1.000
_cell.length_b   1.000
_cell.length_c   1.000
_cell.angle_alpha   90.00
_cell.angle_beta   90.00
_cell.angle_gamma   90.00
#
_symmetry.space_group_name_H-M   'P 1'
#
loop_
_entity.id
_entity.type
_entity.pdbx_description
1 polymer ?
#
loop_
_entity_poly.entity_id
_entity_poly.type
_entity_poly.pdbx_seq_one_letter_code
_entity_poly.pdbx_strand_id
1 'polypeptide(L)'
;MVKPEPTPPASSPPAEATAVPLDSTTRVIPIHPDLVEIKVPDGPLPSYRYHPVTCRPINPRDYQTELQQLEEQYKSREAALHAQEQISKEVKEKIEATKRKREEIQKSMDKKVKERDTEMKVVSKFQETKASDIPS
;
A
#
# COMPACT_ATOMS: atom_id res chain seq x y z
N MET A 1 -4.07 23.59 -17.69
CA MET A 1 -2.85 22.76 -17.59
C MET A 1 -3.28 21.34 -17.29
N VAL A 2 -3.21 20.45 -18.28
CA VAL A 2 -3.69 19.06 -18.17
C VAL A 2 -2.58 18.24 -17.52
N LYS A 3 -2.89 17.57 -16.41
CA LYS A 3 -1.97 16.68 -15.68
C LYS A 3 -1.81 15.39 -16.49
N PRO A 4 -0.59 14.94 -16.84
CA PRO A 4 -0.43 13.70 -17.57
C PRO A 4 -0.78 12.53 -16.64
N GLU A 5 -1.56 11.60 -17.18
CA GLU A 5 -1.95 10.33 -16.59
C GLU A 5 -0.71 9.45 -16.37
N PRO A 6 -0.59 8.69 -15.26
CA PRO A 6 0.58 7.87 -15.02
C PRO A 6 0.56 6.69 -15.99
N THR A 7 1.47 6.71 -16.96
CA THR A 7 1.75 5.60 -17.86
C THR A 7 2.10 4.36 -17.02
N PRO A 8 1.49 3.17 -17.27
CA PRO A 8 1.93 1.95 -16.62
C PRO A 8 3.41 1.70 -16.97
N PRO A 9 4.22 1.14 -16.05
CA PRO A 9 5.60 0.83 -16.34
C PRO A 9 5.64 -0.10 -17.56
N ALA A 10 6.47 0.25 -18.54
CA ALA A 10 6.70 -0.59 -19.71
C ALA A 10 7.08 -1.98 -19.21
N SER A 11 6.23 -2.96 -19.49
CA SER A 11 6.50 -4.36 -19.20
C SER A 11 7.67 -4.75 -20.10
N SER A 12 8.88 -4.72 -19.55
CA SER A 12 10.02 -5.36 -20.18
C SER A 12 9.63 -6.81 -20.37
N PRO A 13 9.68 -7.37 -21.60
CA PRO A 13 9.35 -8.77 -21.78
C PRO A 13 10.32 -9.59 -20.91
N PRO A 14 9.82 -10.58 -20.14
CA PRO A 14 10.72 -11.51 -19.47
C PRO A 14 11.58 -12.17 -20.55
N ALA A 15 12.89 -12.27 -20.29
CA ALA A 15 13.79 -13.07 -21.09
C ALA A 15 13.10 -14.40 -21.42
N GLU A 16 13.03 -14.74 -22.70
CA GLU A 16 12.18 -15.76 -23.33
C GLU A 16 12.21 -17.12 -22.59
N ALA A 17 11.46 -17.23 -21.50
CA ALA A 17 11.01 -18.48 -20.96
C ALA A 17 9.62 -18.68 -21.57
N THR A 18 9.58 -19.32 -22.74
CA THR A 18 8.34 -19.75 -23.39
C THR A 18 7.46 -20.42 -22.34
N ALA A 19 6.31 -19.82 -22.03
CA ALA A 19 5.41 -20.33 -21.01
C ALA A 19 5.05 -21.79 -21.34
N VAL A 20 5.31 -22.69 -20.41
CA VAL A 20 5.05 -24.12 -20.60
C VAL A 20 3.54 -24.34 -20.69
N PRO A 21 3.01 -24.90 -21.81
CA PRO A 21 1.59 -25.14 -22.00
C PRO A 21 0.96 -25.98 -20.88
N LEU A 22 -0.35 -25.83 -20.64
CA LEU A 22 -1.08 -26.58 -19.61
C LEU A 22 -1.09 -28.09 -19.89
N ASP A 23 -1.06 -28.48 -21.17
CA ASP A 23 -1.02 -29.87 -21.62
C ASP A 23 0.39 -30.46 -21.69
N SER A 24 1.40 -29.73 -21.20
CA SER A 24 2.78 -30.21 -21.23
C SER A 24 2.95 -31.49 -20.42
N THR A 25 3.68 -32.45 -20.98
CA THR A 25 4.03 -33.73 -20.33
C THR A 25 4.81 -33.56 -19.03
N THR A 26 5.40 -32.38 -18.80
CA THR A 26 6.07 -32.03 -17.54
C THR A 26 5.10 -31.78 -16.38
N ARG A 27 3.80 -31.62 -16.61
CA ARG A 27 2.78 -31.35 -15.57
C ARG A 27 2.02 -32.63 -15.22
N VAL A 28 2.32 -33.22 -14.06
CA VAL A 28 1.86 -34.57 -13.69
C VAL A 28 0.85 -34.55 -12.55
N ILE A 29 1.01 -33.64 -11.59
CA ILE A 29 0.21 -33.62 -10.35
C ILE A 29 -0.87 -32.54 -10.43
N PRO A 30 -2.15 -32.85 -10.19
CA PRO A 30 -3.19 -31.82 -10.12
C PRO A 30 -2.99 -30.90 -8.91
N ILE A 31 -3.20 -29.60 -9.08
CA ILE A 31 -3.06 -28.61 -7.99
C ILE A 31 -4.09 -28.86 -6.89
N HIS A 32 -5.28 -29.35 -7.27
CA HIS A 32 -6.38 -29.65 -6.37
C HIS A 32 -7.15 -30.88 -6.89
N PRO A 33 -7.73 -31.73 -6.01
CA PRO A 33 -8.53 -32.88 -6.44
C PRO A 33 -9.68 -32.52 -7.38
N ASP A 34 -10.30 -31.35 -7.18
CA ASP A 34 -11.42 -30.88 -8.02
C ASP A 34 -10.95 -30.23 -9.35
N LEU A 35 -9.66 -29.93 -9.49
CA LEU A 35 -9.08 -29.25 -10.65
C LEU A 35 -8.07 -30.16 -11.35
N VAL A 36 -8.54 -31.31 -11.84
CA VAL A 36 -7.71 -32.37 -12.44
C VAL A 36 -7.01 -31.92 -13.73
N GLU A 37 -7.59 -30.94 -14.43
CA GLU A 37 -7.04 -30.36 -15.66
C GLU A 37 -5.81 -29.49 -15.41
N ILE A 38 -5.73 -28.84 -14.24
CA ILE A 38 -4.65 -27.91 -13.92
C ILE A 38 -3.55 -28.68 -13.18
N LYS A 39 -2.53 -29.09 -13.92
CA LYS A 39 -1.41 -29.87 -13.41
C LYS A 39 -0.13 -29.04 -13.23
N VAL A 40 0.66 -29.43 -12.23
CA VAL A 40 2.00 -28.90 -11.93
C VAL A 40 3.05 -30.01 -12.06
N PRO A 41 4.32 -29.64 -12.29
CA PRO A 41 5.41 -30.61 -12.33
C PRO A 41 5.56 -31.40 -11.04
N ASP A 42 6.01 -32.65 -11.18
CA ASP A 42 6.29 -33.54 -10.06
C ASP A 42 7.62 -33.15 -9.37
N GLY A 43 7.67 -33.31 -8.05
CA GLY A 43 8.82 -33.03 -7.20
C GLY A 43 8.73 -31.72 -6.41
N PRO A 44 9.51 -31.60 -5.31
CA PRO A 44 9.63 -30.33 -4.60
C PRO A 44 10.24 -29.31 -5.56
N LEU A 45 9.52 -28.23 -5.83
CA LEU A 45 10.09 -27.08 -6.53
C LEU A 45 11.37 -26.69 -5.78
N PRO A 46 12.49 -26.44 -6.49
CA PRO A 46 13.68 -26.00 -5.83
C PRO A 46 13.34 -24.74 -5.04
N SER A 47 13.80 -24.65 -3.79
CA SER A 47 13.59 -23.49 -2.94
C SER A 47 14.47 -22.32 -3.40
N TYR A 48 14.34 -21.94 -4.66
CA TYR A 48 14.82 -20.65 -5.10
C TYR A 48 14.04 -19.63 -4.29
N ARG A 49 14.74 -18.99 -3.36
CA ARG A 49 14.22 -17.80 -2.68
C ARG A 49 14.03 -16.80 -3.82
N TYR A 50 12.81 -16.59 -4.27
CA TYR A 50 12.53 -15.64 -5.34
C TYR A 50 12.24 -14.27 -4.74
N HIS A 51 12.65 -13.22 -5.44
CA HIS A 51 12.31 -11.86 -5.06
C HIS A 51 10.79 -11.67 -5.19
N PRO A 52 10.06 -11.27 -4.13
CA PRO A 52 8.59 -11.33 -4.08
C PRO A 52 7.89 -10.43 -5.11
N VAL A 53 8.59 -9.41 -5.62
CA VAL A 53 8.05 -8.47 -6.61
C VAL A 53 8.44 -8.85 -8.05
N THR A 54 9.61 -9.44 -8.26
CA THR A 54 10.17 -9.64 -9.61
C THR A 54 10.22 -11.11 -10.02
N CYS A 55 9.94 -12.03 -9.10
CA CYS A 55 10.01 -13.47 -9.27
C CYS A 55 11.36 -13.96 -9.83
N ARG A 56 12.43 -13.18 -9.63
CA ARG A 56 13.80 -13.57 -10.00
C ARG A 56 14.48 -14.30 -8.84
N PRO A 57 15.34 -15.30 -9.11
CA PRO A 57 16.10 -15.95 -8.05
C PRO A 57 16.90 -14.90 -7.26
N ILE A 58 16.80 -14.92 -5.93
CA ILE A 58 17.60 -14.09 -5.05
C ILE A 58 19.03 -14.60 -5.10
N ASN A 59 19.96 -13.74 -5.54
CA ASN A 59 21.38 -14.02 -5.43
C ASN A 59 21.90 -13.43 -4.10
N PRO A 60 22.55 -14.22 -3.23
CA PRO A 60 23.07 -13.71 -1.96
C PRO A 60 24.09 -12.57 -2.13
N ARG A 61 24.76 -12.45 -3.29
CA ARG A 61 25.64 -11.30 -3.57
C ARG A 61 24.89 -9.99 -3.71
N ASP A 62 23.62 -10.01 -4.09
CA ASP A 62 22.80 -8.81 -4.31
C ASP A 62 22.57 -8.02 -3.02
N TYR A 63 22.77 -8.65 -1.85
CA TYR A 63 22.53 -8.07 -0.52
C TYR A 63 23.80 -7.98 0.34
N GLN A 64 24.96 -8.33 -0.22
CA GLN A 64 26.17 -8.51 0.57
C GLN A 64 26.65 -7.20 1.22
N THR A 65 26.49 -6.09 0.52
CA THR A 65 26.84 -4.76 1.03
C THR A 65 25.90 -4.31 2.14
N GLU A 66 24.59 -4.52 1.97
CA GLU A 66 23.57 -4.19 2.95
C GLU A 66 23.73 -5.02 4.22
N LEU A 67 24.02 -6.31 4.09
CA LEU A 67 24.29 -7.19 5.23
C LEU A 67 25.54 -6.74 5.99
N GLN A 68 26.62 -6.39 5.29
CA GLN A 68 27.83 -5.87 5.93
C GLN A 68 27.57 -4.57 6.70
N GLN A 69 26.81 -3.64 6.10
CA GLN A 69 26.41 -2.41 6.78
C GLN A 69 25.57 -2.68 8.03
N LEU A 70 24.66 -3.67 7.96
CA LEU A 70 23.81 -4.04 9.09
C LEU A 70 24.61 -4.65 10.24
N GLU A 71 25.61 -5.48 9.93
CA GLU A 71 26.53 -6.05 10.91
C GLU A 71 27.41 -4.98 11.56
N GLU A 72 27.87 -3.97 10.80
CA GLU A 72 28.62 -2.84 11.33
C GLU A 72 27.76 -1.95 12.27
N GLN A 73 26.51 -1.69 11.90
CA GLN A 73 25.58 -0.89 12.68
C GLN A 73 25.09 -1.61 13.94
N TYR A 74 24.85 -2.92 13.85
CA TYR A 74 24.29 -3.73 14.94
C TYR A 74 25.17 -4.94 15.24
N LYS A 75 26.27 -4.67 15.95
CA LYS A 75 27.26 -5.68 16.33
C LYS A 75 26.74 -6.79 17.24
N SER A 76 25.57 -6.61 17.86
CA SER A 76 24.91 -7.62 18.68
C SER A 76 23.42 -7.68 18.39
N ARG A 77 22.84 -8.86 18.61
CA ARG A 77 21.39 -9.08 18.49
C ARG A 77 20.60 -8.16 19.43
N GLU A 78 21.10 -7.94 20.65
CA GLU A 78 20.47 -7.06 21.64
C GLU A 78 20.48 -5.60 21.16
N ALA A 79 21.58 -5.14 20.56
CA ALA A 79 21.66 -3.79 19.99
C ALA A 79 20.67 -3.61 18.82
N ALA A 80 20.54 -4.63 17.96
CA ALA A 80 19.56 -4.63 16.88
C ALA A 80 18.12 -4.54 17.41
N LEU A 81 17.78 -5.34 18.43
CA LEU A 81 16.46 -5.33 19.06
C LEU A 81 16.14 -4.00 19.73
N HIS A 82 17.10 -3.43 20.46
CA HIS A 82 16.91 -2.12 21.09
C HIS A 82 16.70 -1.02 20.05
N ALA A 83 17.49 -1.00 18.98
CA ALA A 83 17.31 -0.03 17.89
C ALA A 83 15.93 -0.17 17.23
N GLN A 84 15.48 -1.41 16.99
CA GLN A 84 14.14 -1.66 16.48
C GLN A 84 13.05 -1.15 17.43
N GLU A 85 13.22 -1.31 18.74
CA GLU A 85 12.28 -0.82 19.74
C GLU A 85 12.20 0.70 19.74
N GLN A 86 13.34 1.40 19.67
CA GLN A 86 13.38 2.86 19.60
C GLN A 86 12.69 3.39 18.34
N ILE A 87 13.00 2.81 17.17
CA ILE A 87 12.32 3.16 15.91
C ILE A 87 10.81 2.91 16.01
N SER A 88 10.40 1.79 16.62
CA SER A 88 8.98 1.47 16.83
C SER A 88 8.29 2.52 17.72
N LYS A 89 8.96 2.98 18.79
CA LYS A 89 8.45 4.04 19.68
C LYS A 89 8.29 5.36 18.93
N GLU A 90 9.31 5.81 18.20
CA GLU A 90 9.28 7.05 17.42
C GLU A 90 8.16 7.03 16.37
N VAL A 91 8.01 5.91 15.65
CA VAL A 91 6.95 5.75 14.65
C VAL A 91 5.57 5.83 15.30
N LYS A 92 5.37 5.16 16.44
CA LYS A 92 4.11 5.21 17.19
C LYS A 92 3.79 6.62 17.66
N GLU A 93 4.76 7.34 18.21
CA GLU A 93 4.59 8.73 18.63
C GLU A 93 4.20 9.63 17.46
N LYS A 94 4.83 9.45 16.30
CA LYS A 94 4.51 10.20 15.09
C LYS A 94 3.10 9.90 14.57
N ILE A 95 2.67 8.64 14.63
CA ILE A 95 1.30 8.24 14.27
C ILE A 95 0.29 8.89 15.20
N GLU A 96 0.50 8.82 16.52
CA GLU A 96 -0.38 9.42 17.52
C GLU A 96 -0.45 10.95 17.38
N ALA A 97 0.69 11.61 17.18
CA ALA A 97 0.73 13.06 16.94
C ALA A 97 -0.06 13.46 15.68
N THR A 98 0.09 12.68 14.60
CA THR A 98 -0.64 12.91 13.35
C THR A 98 -2.14 12.66 13.51
N LYS A 99 -2.51 11.62 14.28
CA LYS A 99 -3.90 11.31 14.60
C LYS A 99 -4.56 12.44 15.39
N ARG A 100 -3.91 12.95 16.44
CA ARG A 100 -4.40 14.10 17.22
C ARG A 100 -4.63 15.35 16.36
N LYS A 101 -3.68 15.67 15.49
CA LYS A 101 -3.82 16.79 14.53
C LYS A 101 -5.01 16.59 13.59
N ARG A 102 -5.21 15.36 13.09
CA ARG A 102 -6.36 15.04 12.23
C ARG A 102 -7.68 15.21 12.97
N GLU A 103 -7.77 14.75 14.22
CA GLU A 103 -8.96 14.91 15.06
C GLU A 103 -9.27 16.38 15.36
N GLU A 104 -8.26 17.19 15.63
CA GLU A 104 -8.41 18.63 15.86
C GLU A 104 -8.91 19.36 14.60
N ILE A 105 -8.31 19.06 13.44
CA ILE A 105 -8.76 19.61 12.16
C ILE A 105 -10.20 19.20 11.88
N GLN A 106 -10.56 17.93 12.11
CA GLN A 106 -11.93 17.45 11.90
C GLN A 106 -12.93 18.20 12.79
N LYS A 107 -12.63 18.37 14.08
CA LYS A 107 -13.48 19.14 15.00
C LYS A 107 -13.65 20.59 14.55
N SER A 108 -12.57 21.23 14.08
CA SER A 108 -12.62 22.59 13.55
C SER A 108 -13.49 22.68 12.30
N MET A 109 -13.36 21.71 11.39
CA MET A 109 -14.18 21.62 10.17
C MET A 109 -15.66 21.42 10.52
N ASP A 110 -15.98 20.49 11.42
CA ASP A 110 -17.36 20.23 11.85
C ASP A 110 -17.99 21.48 12.49
N LYS A 111 -17.21 22.24 13.27
CA LYS A 111 -17.65 23.51 13.83
C LYS A 111 -17.97 24.53 12.73
N LYS A 112 -17.07 24.71 11.75
CA LYS A 112 -17.29 25.64 10.64
C LYS A 112 -18.47 25.24 9.76
N VAL A 113 -18.70 23.94 9.57
CA VAL A 113 -19.86 23.44 8.83
C VAL A 113 -21.15 23.81 9.56
N LYS A 114 -21.22 23.63 10.88
CA LYS A 114 -22.37 24.05 11.69
C LYS A 114 -22.61 25.55 11.63
N GLU A 115 -21.56 26.35 11.77
CA GLU A 115 -21.64 27.82 11.65
C GLU A 115 -22.21 28.23 10.29
N ARG A 116 -21.63 27.70 9.19
CA ARG A 116 -22.12 27.94 7.83
C ARG A 116 -23.58 27.54 7.65
N ASP A 117 -24.01 26.39 8.19
CA ASP A 117 -25.41 25.94 8.09
C ASP A 117 -26.38 26.89 8.79
N THR A 118 -26.00 27.40 9.95
CA THR A 118 -26.82 28.37 10.67
C THR A 118 -26.91 29.70 9.91
N GLU A 119 -25.80 30.19 9.37
CA GLU A 119 -25.76 31.41 8.56
C GLU A 119 -26.61 31.26 7.30
N MET A 120 -26.47 30.15 6.58
CA MET A 120 -27.28 29.85 5.40
C MET A 120 -28.77 29.83 5.71
N LYS A 121 -29.16 29.22 6.85
CA LYS A 121 -30.56 29.19 7.28
C LYS A 121 -31.10 30.59 7.59
N VAL A 122 -30.30 31.47 8.17
CA VAL A 122 -30.68 32.86 8.44
C VAL A 122 -30.83 33.65 7.13
N VAL A 123 -29.86 33.51 6.22
CA VAL A 123 -29.90 34.18 4.90
C VAL A 123 -31.13 33.74 4.11
N SER A 124 -31.42 32.44 4.04
CA SER A 124 -32.61 31.94 3.34
C SER A 124 -33.90 32.51 3.92
N LYS A 125 -34.05 32.53 5.25
CA LYS A 125 -35.22 33.14 5.89
C LYS A 125 -35.37 34.62 5.56
N PHE A 126 -34.26 35.38 5.53
CA PHE A 126 -34.29 36.80 5.16
C PHE A 126 -34.67 37.00 3.70
N GLN A 127 -34.20 36.15 2.79
CA GLN A 127 -34.59 36.20 1.38
C GLN A 127 -36.08 35.85 1.20
N GLU A 128 -36.59 34.83 1.90
CA GLU A 128 -38.01 34.46 1.88
C GLU A 128 -38.92 35.60 2.37
N THR A 129 -38.57 36.25 3.48
CA THR A 129 -39.34 37.40 3.97
C THR A 129 -39.26 38.57 3.00
N LYS A 130 -38.08 38.88 2.45
CA LYS A 130 -37.93 39.96 1.46
C LYS A 130 -38.66 39.68 0.14
N ALA A 131 -38.72 38.43 -0.31
CA ALA A 131 -39.47 38.05 -1.50
C ALA A 131 -41.00 38.12 -1.27
N SER A 132 -41.45 37.83 -0.04
CA SER A 132 -42.87 37.93 0.34
C SER A 132 -43.34 39.38 0.55
N ASP A 133 -42.43 40.31 0.79
CA ASP A 133 -42.69 41.74 1.07
C ASP A 133 -42.71 42.60 -0.21
N ILE A 134 -42.61 41.98 -1.40
CA ILE A 134 -42.80 42.65 -2.70
C ILE A 134 -44.30 42.58 -3.03
N PRO A 135 -45.06 43.68 -2.97
CA PRO A 135 -46.47 43.68 -3.34
C PRO A 135 -46.63 43.35 -4.83
N SER A 136 -47.57 42.44 -5.13
CA SER A 136 -47.94 42.04 -6.50
C SER A 136 -48.70 43.12 -7.26
#